data_AF-A0A3M1AVS0-F1
#
_entry.id   AF-A0A3M1AVS0-F1
#
_cell.length_a   1.000
_cell.length_b   1.000
_cell.length_c   1.000
_cell.angle_alpha   90.00
_cell.angle_beta   90.00
_cell.angle_gamma   90.00
#
_symmetry.space_group_name_H-M   'P 1'
#
loop_
_entity.id
_entity.type
_entity.pdbx_description
1 polymer ?
#
loop_
_entity_poly.entity_id
_entity_poly.type
_entity_poly.pdbx_seq_one_letter_code
_entity_poly.pdbx_strand_id
1 'polypeptide(L)'
;VIPDLSLLSLPVSHTCITLMDAPVAHLQRHDQDEFWAPRICWLAACPREAVGKVSPHLLDRFTLRLSPPPTVSNRSPEDILAWLNDGQHTQTHLARLPENWRKQLAEAGRQSEIAPEAIQRVLAYNDTHDHPGARRELALARIGRALARLAGEKAALPRHIDGAAALIGLTMPLATPEKQPEPEPPTPEPTETPEPEPPTPTPEPTPSETVPTPTPSEPIMPEEEEILPPSPLPAPYPEDTTPIDREQFSLQPPLRRRTAHTTERGVIVGVQPADTLQDLALVPTILEAAMFQRIRHKNNPGREDEFLLSPADLRRYRRVPQPEWMLLLVLDYTSLQDCQWQQALIPHLRWAYVNRAAITIIQVGSSRADDELRAQKIAARSLLTPRIAEALEPQPGRATPLAHGLEMAYQTIQQAQQHGRAFIQHTRLVIVTDGRGNVPLAASLTGHLTLPVNREGIEDALQAAAQFRGLKRLDARLLDPQPPYLTELPVTLAETMGALHEPIPLVKEVQLWVG
;
A
#
# COMPACT_ATOMS: atom_id res chain seq x y z
N VAL A 1 24.91 4.13 0.06
CA VAL A 1 24.41 5.47 -0.29
C VAL A 1 23.32 5.29 -1.31
N ILE A 2 22.19 5.99 -1.17
CA ILE A 2 21.06 6.00 -2.10
C ILE A 2 21.07 7.40 -2.75
N PRO A 3 21.35 7.54 -4.06
CA PRO A 3 21.49 8.84 -4.69
C PRO A 3 20.15 9.57 -4.85
N ASP A 4 19.06 8.85 -5.04
CA ASP A 4 17.69 9.38 -5.06
C ASP A 4 16.74 8.37 -4.40
N LEU A 5 16.03 8.81 -3.36
CA LEU A 5 15.05 8.01 -2.61
C LEU A 5 13.71 7.87 -3.35
N SER A 6 13.36 8.81 -4.21
CA SER A 6 12.09 8.84 -4.96
C SER A 6 12.06 7.84 -6.12
N LEU A 7 13.23 7.44 -6.62
CA LEU A 7 13.41 6.48 -7.72
C LEU A 7 13.58 5.02 -7.26
N LEU A 8 13.34 4.73 -5.97
CA LEU A 8 13.49 3.37 -5.45
C LEU A 8 12.38 2.42 -5.92
N SER A 9 12.78 1.26 -6.44
CA SER A 9 11.84 0.19 -6.76
C SER A 9 11.24 -0.44 -5.49
N LEU A 10 9.98 -0.86 -5.55
CA LEU A 10 9.25 -1.47 -4.43
C LEU A 10 10.01 -2.59 -3.68
N PRO A 11 10.74 -3.52 -4.34
CA PRO A 11 11.54 -4.52 -3.63
C PRO A 11 12.66 -3.89 -2.79
N VAL A 12 13.29 -2.82 -3.25
CA VAL A 12 14.36 -2.13 -2.51
C VAL A 12 13.76 -1.34 -1.35
N SER A 13 12.63 -0.67 -1.55
CA SER A 13 11.91 0.04 -0.49
C SER A 13 11.44 -0.89 0.64
N HIS A 14 10.89 -2.07 0.30
CA HIS A 14 10.61 -3.12 1.30
C HIS A 14 11.88 -3.61 1.99
N THR A 15 12.96 -3.87 1.24
CA THR A 15 14.25 -4.29 1.82
C THR A 15 14.76 -3.26 2.84
N CYS A 16 14.70 -1.97 2.50
CA CYS A 16 15.06 -0.88 3.41
C CYS A 16 14.24 -0.92 4.71
N ILE A 17 12.91 -1.02 4.62
CA ILE A 17 12.03 -1.09 5.80
C ILE A 17 12.31 -2.32 6.68
N THR A 18 12.71 -3.45 6.09
CA THR A 18 13.07 -4.67 6.83
C THR A 18 14.47 -4.68 7.45
N LEU A 19 15.42 -3.90 6.92
CA LEU A 19 16.80 -3.88 7.38
C LEU A 19 17.15 -2.66 8.26
N MET A 20 16.48 -1.52 8.06
CA MET A 20 16.71 -0.30 8.85
C MET A 20 16.15 -0.44 10.27
N ASP A 21 16.97 -0.10 11.27
CA ASP A 21 16.74 -0.31 12.71
C ASP A 21 16.44 -1.77 13.14
N ALA A 22 16.54 -2.76 12.24
CA ALA A 22 16.37 -4.17 12.60
C ALA A 22 17.58 -4.69 13.41
N PRO A 23 17.40 -5.27 14.61
CA PRO A 23 18.53 -5.80 15.39
C PRO A 23 19.14 -7.06 14.74
N VAL A 24 18.32 -7.81 14.02
CA VAL A 24 18.68 -9.01 13.26
C VAL A 24 17.93 -8.97 11.93
N ALA A 25 18.66 -9.21 10.85
CA ALA A 25 18.15 -9.50 9.52
C ALA A 25 18.19 -11.01 9.28
N HIS A 26 17.22 -11.51 8.51
CA HIS A 26 17.05 -12.93 8.21
C HIS A 26 16.80 -13.11 6.71
N LEU A 27 17.63 -13.92 6.06
CA LEU A 27 17.55 -14.26 4.65
C LEU A 27 17.18 -15.72 4.53
N GLN A 28 16.08 -16.00 3.81
CA GLN A 28 15.72 -17.37 3.46
C GLN A 28 15.50 -17.48 1.95
N ARG A 29 16.37 -18.23 1.27
CA ARG A 29 16.32 -18.42 -0.18
C ARG A 29 17.05 -19.72 -0.57
N HIS A 30 16.48 -20.51 -1.47
CA HIS A 30 17.13 -21.73 -2.02
C HIS A 30 17.70 -22.65 -0.94
N ASP A 31 16.88 -22.95 0.08
CA ASP A 31 17.20 -23.76 1.26
C ASP A 31 18.37 -23.26 2.14
N GLN A 32 18.86 -22.04 1.88
CA GLN A 32 19.72 -21.28 2.80
C GLN A 32 18.87 -20.48 3.78
N ASP A 33 19.30 -20.45 5.04
CA ASP A 33 18.69 -19.74 6.15
C ASP A 33 19.83 -19.06 6.94
N GLU A 34 19.94 -17.74 6.84
CA GLU A 34 21.01 -16.95 7.47
C GLU A 34 20.45 -15.82 8.33
N PHE A 35 21.07 -15.63 9.50
CA PHE A 35 20.79 -14.55 10.45
C PHE A 35 22.03 -13.69 10.65
N TRP A 36 21.92 -12.37 10.50
CA TRP A 36 23.02 -11.44 10.78
C TRP A 36 22.51 -10.14 11.40
N ALA A 37 23.36 -9.42 12.12
CA ALA A 37 23.04 -8.07 12.60
C ALA A 37 23.43 -7.03 11.52
N PRO A 38 22.49 -6.28 10.92
CA PRO A 38 22.79 -5.32 9.86
C PRO A 38 23.49 -4.07 10.43
N ARG A 39 24.83 -4.08 10.48
CA ARG A 39 25.65 -2.93 10.88
C ARG A 39 25.92 -1.96 9.73
N ILE A 40 24.84 -1.47 9.10
CA ILE A 40 24.89 -0.67 7.88
C ILE A 40 24.50 0.77 8.18
N CYS A 41 25.31 1.74 7.75
CA CYS A 41 24.96 3.16 7.75
C CYS A 41 24.33 3.53 6.40
N TRP A 42 23.14 4.13 6.45
CA TRP A 42 22.41 4.57 5.25
C TRP A 42 22.50 6.09 5.12
N LEU A 43 22.98 6.55 3.97
CA LEU A 43 22.92 7.93 3.52
C LEU A 43 22.04 7.95 2.27
N ALA A 44 21.00 8.79 2.25
CA ALA A 44 20.09 8.96 1.14
C ALA A 44 19.92 10.44 0.80
N ALA A 45 19.68 10.76 -0.46
CA ALA A 45 19.22 12.08 -0.90
C ALA A 45 17.86 11.95 -1.58
N CYS A 46 17.07 13.03 -1.56
CA CYS A 46 15.76 13.11 -2.22
C CYS A 46 15.53 14.56 -2.66
N PRO A 47 15.11 14.83 -3.91
CA PRO A 47 14.66 16.16 -4.30
C PRO A 47 13.43 16.57 -3.48
N ARG A 48 13.37 17.82 -3.02
CA ARG A 48 12.26 18.32 -2.18
C ARG A 48 10.90 18.22 -2.88
N GLU A 49 10.88 18.46 -4.18
CA GLU A 49 9.71 18.30 -5.07
C GLU A 49 9.23 16.84 -5.20
N ALA A 50 10.12 15.87 -4.98
CA ALA A 50 9.83 14.45 -5.15
C ALA A 50 9.52 13.73 -3.83
N VAL A 51 9.46 14.44 -2.69
CA VAL A 51 9.17 13.88 -1.36
C VAL A 51 7.80 13.20 -1.31
N GLY A 52 6.79 13.76 -2.00
CA GLY A 52 5.44 13.16 -2.11
C GLY A 52 5.43 11.77 -2.76
N LYS A 53 6.50 11.41 -3.49
CA LYS A 53 6.74 10.08 -4.11
C LYS A 53 7.49 9.12 -3.18
N VAL A 54 7.62 9.42 -1.89
CA VAL A 54 8.25 8.54 -0.91
C VAL A 54 7.25 8.20 0.20
N SER A 55 6.97 6.91 0.36
CA SER A 55 6.08 6.41 1.41
C SER A 55 6.49 6.92 2.82
N PRO A 56 5.56 7.43 3.65
CA PRO A 56 5.84 7.89 5.01
C PRO A 56 6.52 6.84 5.90
N HIS A 57 6.22 5.55 5.68
CA HIS A 57 6.85 4.44 6.41
C HIS A 57 8.34 4.26 6.09
N LEU A 58 8.79 4.70 4.91
CA LEU A 58 10.21 4.72 4.55
C LEU A 58 10.86 5.99 5.11
N LEU A 59 10.19 7.14 5.03
CA LEU A 59 10.67 8.40 5.63
C LEU A 59 10.82 8.31 7.16
N ASP A 60 9.97 7.57 7.86
CA ASP A 60 10.07 7.26 9.31
C ASP A 60 11.35 6.49 9.68
N ARG A 61 11.96 5.74 8.74
CA ARG A 61 13.26 5.09 8.96
C ARG A 61 14.44 6.05 8.86
N PHE A 62 14.28 7.17 8.15
CA PHE A 62 15.28 8.24 8.06
C PHE A 62 15.00 9.30 9.13
N THR A 63 15.49 9.02 10.34
CA THR A 63 15.26 9.82 11.55
C THR A 63 16.05 11.12 11.61
N LEU A 64 17.20 11.17 10.94
CA LEU A 64 17.96 12.39 10.68
C LEU A 64 17.73 12.80 9.23
N ARG A 65 17.08 13.94 9.03
CA ARG A 65 16.89 14.58 7.73
C ARG A 65 17.51 15.96 7.80
N LEU A 66 18.27 16.32 6.78
CA LEU A 66 19.00 17.58 6.72
C LEU A 66 18.67 18.24 5.38
N SER A 67 17.87 19.31 5.41
CA SER A 67 17.73 20.22 4.28
C SER A 67 18.95 21.17 4.31
N PRO A 68 19.86 21.13 3.31
CA PRO A 68 20.90 22.14 3.22
C PRO A 68 20.24 23.51 3.03
N PRO A 69 20.77 24.59 3.63
CA PRO A 69 20.28 25.94 3.34
C PRO A 69 20.40 26.22 1.83
N PRO A 70 19.46 26.96 1.23
CA PRO A 70 19.50 27.26 -0.20
C PRO A 70 20.84 27.89 -0.55
N THR A 71 21.63 27.18 -1.35
CA THR A 71 23.01 27.53 -1.63
C THR A 71 23.06 28.77 -2.51
N VAL A 72 23.14 29.96 -1.89
CA VAL A 72 23.49 31.20 -2.58
C VAL A 72 24.86 30.97 -3.20
N SER A 73 24.88 30.68 -4.50
CA SER A 73 26.04 30.14 -5.19
C SER A 73 27.00 31.26 -5.56
N ASN A 74 27.66 31.82 -4.54
CA ASN A 74 28.73 32.81 -4.66
C ASN A 74 30.05 32.21 -5.20
N ARG A 75 30.01 31.07 -5.88
CA ARG A 75 31.20 30.51 -6.56
C ARG A 75 31.35 31.23 -7.89
N SER A 76 32.48 31.90 -8.08
CA SER A 76 32.79 32.49 -9.38
C SER A 76 32.83 31.38 -10.45
N PRO A 77 32.38 31.63 -11.68
CA PRO A 77 32.66 30.74 -12.80
C PRO A 77 34.18 30.46 -12.94
N GLU A 78 35.02 31.42 -12.54
CA GLU A 78 36.48 31.29 -12.52
C GLU A 78 36.95 30.28 -11.47
N ASP A 79 36.32 30.20 -10.29
CA ASP A 79 36.64 29.19 -9.26
C ASP A 79 36.32 27.78 -9.76
N ILE A 80 35.21 27.63 -10.48
CA ILE A 80 34.76 26.36 -11.05
C ILE A 80 35.67 25.94 -12.20
N LEU A 81 36.10 26.88 -13.06
CA LEU A 81 37.05 26.64 -14.13
C LEU A 81 38.46 26.34 -13.61
N ALA A 82 38.92 27.03 -12.56
CA ALA A 82 40.18 26.72 -11.89
C ALA A 82 40.14 25.30 -11.28
N TRP A 83 39.05 24.93 -10.61
CA TRP A 83 38.84 23.59 -10.06
C TRP A 83 38.72 22.50 -11.14
N LEU A 84 38.12 22.79 -12.30
CA LEU A 84 38.06 21.84 -13.42
C LEU A 84 39.40 21.65 -14.14
N ASN A 85 40.24 22.69 -14.19
CA ASN A 85 41.52 22.67 -14.89
C ASN A 85 42.67 22.09 -14.06
N ASP A 86 42.53 21.98 -12.73
CA ASP A 86 43.54 21.37 -11.86
C ASP A 86 43.47 19.83 -11.94
N GLY A 87 44.15 19.28 -12.93
CA GLY A 87 44.07 17.87 -13.37
C GLY A 87 44.53 16.79 -12.39
N GLN A 88 44.74 17.10 -11.10
CA GLN A 88 45.13 16.13 -10.06
C GLN A 88 43.96 15.60 -9.21
N HIS A 89 42.72 16.05 -9.45
CA HIS A 89 41.63 15.85 -8.49
C HIS A 89 41.00 14.45 -8.38
N THR A 90 41.15 13.55 -9.37
CA THR A 90 40.43 12.25 -9.36
C THR A 90 40.99 11.18 -8.42
N GLN A 91 42.17 11.36 -7.83
CA GLN A 91 42.75 10.39 -6.87
C GLN A 91 43.10 10.98 -5.49
N THR A 92 43.35 12.29 -5.39
CA THR A 92 44.00 12.88 -4.21
C THR A 92 43.03 13.58 -3.24
N HIS A 93 41.80 13.88 -3.68
CA HIS A 93 40.83 14.71 -2.93
C HIS A 93 39.54 14.00 -2.49
N LEU A 94 39.57 12.67 -2.33
CA LEU A 94 38.82 12.05 -1.22
C LEU A 94 39.44 12.60 0.07
N ALA A 95 38.95 13.76 0.50
CA ALA A 95 39.61 14.63 1.47
C ALA A 95 40.09 13.79 2.66
N ARG A 96 41.42 13.67 2.80
CA ARG A 96 42.01 13.03 3.97
C ARG A 96 41.50 13.83 5.15
N LEU A 97 40.57 13.23 5.92
CA LEU A 97 40.01 13.82 7.14
C LEU A 97 41.15 14.53 7.89
N PRO A 98 41.03 15.84 8.16
CA PRO A 98 42.10 16.62 8.77
C PRO A 98 42.69 15.89 9.97
N GLU A 99 44.02 15.95 10.14
CA GLU A 99 44.71 15.00 11.01
C GLU A 99 44.31 15.16 12.50
N ASN A 100 43.87 16.35 12.88
CA ASN A 100 43.16 16.63 14.13
C ASN A 100 41.82 15.88 14.26
N TRP A 101 40.98 15.84 13.21
CA TRP A 101 39.72 15.07 13.22
C TRP A 101 40.00 13.56 13.33
N ARG A 102 41.06 13.06 12.70
CA ARG A 102 41.48 11.65 12.85
C ARG A 102 41.92 11.32 14.28
N LYS A 103 42.68 12.21 14.92
CA LYS A 103 43.07 12.06 16.33
C LYS A 103 41.85 12.08 17.26
N GLN A 104 40.97 13.07 17.11
CA GLN A 104 39.71 13.16 17.87
C GLN A 104 38.83 11.91 17.69
N LEU A 105 38.69 11.39 16.47
CA LEU A 105 37.92 10.15 16.21
C LEU A 105 38.60 8.88 16.76
N ALA A 106 39.93 8.87 16.93
CA ALA A 106 40.65 7.76 17.55
C ALA A 106 40.63 7.82 19.09
N GLU A 107 40.62 9.03 19.65
CA GLU A 107 40.52 9.30 21.09
C GLU A 107 39.07 9.19 21.61
N ALA A 108 38.07 9.39 20.74
CA ALA A 108 36.65 9.24 21.04
C ALA A 108 36.32 7.83 21.56
N GLY A 109 35.95 7.75 22.85
CA GLY A 109 35.65 6.49 23.53
C GLY A 109 34.50 5.71 22.88
N ARG A 110 34.66 4.38 22.78
CA ARG A 110 33.65 3.48 22.19
C ARG A 110 32.34 3.44 23.00
N GLN A 111 32.42 3.75 24.28
CA GLN A 111 31.30 3.76 25.24
C GLN A 111 31.21 5.15 25.86
N SER A 112 29.99 5.67 25.88
CA SER A 112 29.60 6.91 26.55
C SER A 112 28.13 6.71 26.91
N GLU A 113 27.81 6.89 28.18
CA GLU A 113 26.47 6.70 28.75
C GLU A 113 25.63 7.96 28.55
N ILE A 114 24.33 7.92 28.85
CA ILE A 114 23.46 9.10 28.80
C ILE A 114 23.02 9.38 30.23
N ALA A 115 23.31 10.57 30.74
CA ALA A 115 22.94 10.95 32.10
C ALA A 115 21.41 11.09 32.23
N PRO A 116 20.78 10.77 33.38
CA PRO A 116 19.34 10.86 33.56
C PRO A 116 18.75 12.24 33.21
N GLU A 117 19.48 13.30 33.51
CA GLU A 117 19.13 14.70 33.22
C GLU A 117 19.14 14.97 31.71
N ALA A 118 20.02 14.31 30.96
CA ALA A 118 20.04 14.38 29.50
C ALA A 118 18.87 13.60 28.87
N ILE A 119 18.39 12.54 29.51
CA ILE A 119 17.16 11.83 29.07
C ILE A 119 15.94 12.75 29.24
N GLN A 120 15.80 13.40 30.40
CA GLN A 120 14.75 14.40 30.63
C GLN A 120 14.83 15.54 29.60
N ARG A 121 16.04 16.00 29.26
CA ARG A 121 16.25 17.02 28.23
C ARG A 121 15.80 16.57 26.84
N VAL A 122 16.02 15.30 26.46
CA VAL A 122 15.53 14.74 25.19
C VAL A 122 14.00 14.73 25.12
N LEU A 123 13.33 14.36 26.20
CA LEU A 123 11.86 14.33 26.26
C LEU A 123 11.28 15.75 26.12
N ALA A 124 11.84 16.73 26.85
CA ALA A 124 11.40 18.13 26.82
C ALA A 124 11.45 18.80 25.42
N TYR A 125 12.26 18.30 24.48
CA TYR A 125 12.27 18.76 23.09
C TYR A 125 11.17 18.14 22.22
N ASN A 126 10.58 17.02 22.63
CA ASN A 126 9.63 16.22 21.85
C ASN A 126 8.18 16.26 22.40
N ASP A 127 7.96 16.73 23.63
CA ASP A 127 6.64 16.78 24.31
C ASP A 127 5.53 17.52 23.53
N THR A 128 5.87 18.36 22.54
CA THR A 128 4.90 19.14 21.72
C THR A 128 4.71 18.63 20.30
N HIS A 129 5.41 17.57 19.89
CA HIS A 129 5.41 17.12 18.50
C HIS A 129 4.53 15.88 18.31
N ASP A 130 3.39 16.06 17.62
CA ASP A 130 2.40 15.00 17.34
C ASP A 130 2.91 14.03 16.25
N HIS A 131 3.93 13.25 16.60
CA HIS A 131 4.62 12.32 15.71
C HIS A 131 4.52 10.88 16.23
N PRO A 132 4.14 9.90 15.40
CA PRO A 132 3.93 8.53 15.84
C PRO A 132 5.24 7.76 16.07
N GLY A 133 5.89 7.99 17.22
CA GLY A 133 6.82 7.06 17.86
C GLY A 133 8.22 7.58 18.21
N ALA A 134 8.84 6.93 19.19
CA ALA A 134 10.09 7.32 19.86
C ALA A 134 11.38 7.33 19.01
N ARG A 135 11.30 7.27 17.68
CA ARG A 135 12.48 7.25 16.80
C ARG A 135 13.23 8.58 16.78
N ARG A 136 12.52 9.72 16.92
CA ARG A 136 13.11 11.06 16.95
C ARG A 136 13.86 11.32 18.26
N GLU A 137 13.25 10.96 19.39
CA GLU A 137 13.91 10.95 20.71
C GLU A 137 15.20 10.12 20.69
N LEU A 138 15.13 8.88 20.19
CA LEU A 138 16.29 8.00 20.07
C LEU A 138 17.36 8.56 19.13
N ALA A 139 16.99 9.27 18.06
CA ALA A 139 17.95 9.93 17.18
C ALA A 139 18.64 11.10 17.87
N LEU A 140 17.89 12.00 18.53
CA LEU A 140 18.44 13.12 19.31
C LEU A 140 19.40 12.61 20.41
N ALA A 141 19.00 11.57 21.15
CA ALA A 141 19.84 10.91 22.15
C ALA A 141 21.12 10.29 21.53
N ARG A 142 21.02 9.65 20.35
CA ARG A 142 22.17 9.09 19.61
C ARG A 142 23.13 10.19 19.15
N ILE A 143 22.63 11.35 18.69
CA ILE A 143 23.44 12.50 18.24
C ILE A 143 24.12 13.17 19.44
N GLY A 144 23.40 13.46 20.53
CA GLY A 144 23.99 14.04 21.74
C GLY A 144 25.07 13.15 22.35
N ARG A 145 24.87 11.82 22.34
CA ARG A 145 25.92 10.86 22.70
C ARG A 145 27.11 10.85 21.74
N ALA A 146 26.91 11.12 20.45
CA ALA A 146 28.00 11.26 19.49
C ALA A 146 28.82 12.55 19.75
N LEU A 147 28.15 13.67 20.09
CA LEU A 147 28.82 14.91 20.49
C LEU A 147 29.62 14.75 21.78
N ALA A 148 29.05 14.08 22.80
CA ALA A 148 29.77 13.79 24.05
C ALA A 148 31.04 12.94 23.80
N ARG A 149 30.97 11.95 22.90
CA ARG A 149 32.15 11.16 22.48
C ARG A 149 33.19 12.00 21.74
N LEU A 150 32.76 12.92 20.88
CA LEU A 150 33.65 13.83 20.16
C LEU A 150 34.35 14.81 21.11
N ALA A 151 33.70 15.19 22.22
CA ALA A 151 34.27 15.96 23.32
C ALA A 151 35.16 15.14 24.29
N GLY A 152 35.25 13.81 24.11
CA GLY A 152 35.99 12.93 25.01
C GLY A 152 35.29 12.59 26.33
N GLU A 153 33.99 12.89 26.46
CA GLU A 153 33.23 12.77 27.70
C GLU A 153 32.59 11.37 27.88
N LYS A 154 32.69 10.85 29.11
CA LYS A 154 32.17 9.52 29.48
C LYS A 154 30.63 9.44 29.55
N ALA A 155 29.96 10.57 29.69
CA ALA A 155 28.50 10.66 29.76
C ALA A 155 27.99 11.85 28.94
N ALA A 156 26.86 11.67 28.25
CA ALA A 156 26.16 12.77 27.59
C ALA A 156 25.38 13.60 28.63
N LEU A 157 25.84 14.83 28.86
CA LEU A 157 25.17 15.86 29.66
C LEU A 157 24.15 16.67 28.83
N PRO A 158 23.18 17.38 29.45
CA PRO A 158 22.16 18.17 28.75
C PRO A 158 22.70 19.11 27.65
N ARG A 159 23.85 19.77 27.87
CA ARG A 159 24.51 20.64 26.87
C ARG A 159 24.76 19.97 25.51
N HIS A 160 24.95 18.66 25.49
CA HIS A 160 25.14 17.89 24.25
C HIS A 160 23.81 17.57 23.56
N ILE A 161 22.72 17.48 24.32
CA ILE A 161 21.37 17.38 23.77
C ILE A 161 20.96 18.72 23.16
N ASP A 162 21.24 19.84 23.85
CA ASP A 162 20.99 21.19 23.34
C ASP A 162 21.80 21.45 22.05
N GLY A 163 23.08 21.09 22.03
CA GLY A 163 23.92 21.15 20.83
C GLY A 163 23.45 20.23 19.71
N ALA A 164 22.95 19.03 20.04
CA ALA A 164 22.37 18.11 19.05
C ALA A 164 21.07 18.65 18.46
N ALA A 165 20.19 19.23 19.29
CA ALA A 165 18.95 19.88 18.88
C ALA A 165 19.21 21.06 17.93
N ALA A 166 20.18 21.91 18.28
CA ALA A 166 20.61 23.04 17.43
C ALA A 166 21.13 22.57 16.05
N LEU A 167 21.91 21.48 15.98
CA LEU A 167 22.42 20.94 14.73
C LEU A 167 21.33 20.40 13.78
N ILE A 168 20.18 19.99 14.32
CA ILE A 168 19.04 19.46 13.53
C ILE A 168 17.88 20.45 13.42
N GLY A 169 18.03 21.68 13.92
CA GLY A 169 17.00 22.72 13.86
C GLY A 169 15.83 22.53 14.83
N LEU A 170 15.95 21.71 15.88
CA LEU A 170 14.92 21.62 16.93
C LEU A 170 14.99 22.83 17.87
N THR A 171 13.92 23.63 17.87
CA THR A 171 13.66 24.66 18.88
C THR A 171 12.90 24.07 20.06
N MET A 172 13.23 24.50 21.28
CA MET A 172 12.36 24.23 22.43
C MET A 172 10.99 24.89 22.20
N PRO A 173 9.86 24.23 22.50
CA PRO A 173 8.61 24.94 22.68
C PRO A 173 8.79 25.96 23.82
N LEU A 174 8.38 27.21 23.59
CA LEU A 174 8.22 28.14 24.72
C LEU A 174 7.09 27.58 25.60
N ALA A 175 7.33 27.54 26.91
CA ALA A 175 6.27 27.23 27.85
C ALA A 175 5.16 28.28 27.71
N THR A 176 3.97 27.85 27.28
CA THR A 176 2.78 28.70 27.30
C THR A 176 2.60 29.17 28.75
N PRO A 177 2.56 30.48 29.04
CA PRO A 177 2.37 30.93 30.41
C PRO A 177 1.02 30.42 30.90
N GLU A 178 1.05 29.66 32.01
CA GLU A 178 -0.18 29.21 32.67
C GLU A 178 -1.03 30.45 32.98
N LYS A 179 -2.29 30.45 32.50
CA LYS A 179 -3.23 31.50 32.87
C LYS A 179 -3.40 31.48 34.38
N GLN A 180 -2.89 32.52 35.05
CA GLN A 180 -3.21 32.77 36.45
C GLN A 180 -4.73 32.89 36.59
N PRO A 181 -5.34 32.32 37.65
CA PRO A 181 -6.77 32.47 37.87
C PRO A 181 -7.10 33.94 38.11
N GLU A 182 -8.05 34.43 37.33
CA GLU A 182 -8.51 35.81 37.32
C GLU A 182 -9.28 36.11 38.63
N PRO A 183 -9.03 37.24 39.32
CA PRO A 183 -9.69 37.55 40.58
C PRO A 183 -11.15 37.96 40.37
N GLU A 184 -12.06 37.48 41.22
CA GLU A 184 -13.48 37.84 41.16
C GLU A 184 -13.71 39.35 41.39
N PRO A 185 -14.69 39.97 40.68
CA PRO A 185 -14.98 41.39 40.81
C PRO A 185 -15.74 41.72 42.12
N PRO A 186 -15.49 42.89 42.74
CA PRO A 186 -16.19 43.29 43.96
C PRO A 186 -17.61 43.79 43.71
N THR A 187 -18.53 43.45 44.63
CA THR A 187 -19.92 43.93 44.67
C THR A 187 -20.00 45.44 44.95
N PRO A 188 -20.89 46.21 44.30
CA PRO A 188 -21.07 47.64 44.57
C PRO A 188 -22.03 47.92 45.75
N GLU A 189 -21.75 48.99 46.51
CA GLU A 189 -22.72 49.65 47.41
C GLU A 189 -23.35 50.90 46.75
N PRO A 190 -24.59 51.32 47.10
CA PRO A 190 -25.35 52.33 46.36
C PRO A 190 -25.53 53.69 47.08
N THR A 191 -25.64 54.83 46.36
CA THR A 191 -26.32 56.06 46.83
C THR A 191 -26.73 57.06 45.70
N GLU A 192 -27.64 58.00 46.01
CA GLU A 192 -28.47 58.86 45.12
C GLU A 192 -28.53 60.35 45.57
N THR A 193 -28.98 61.38 44.82
CA THR A 193 -29.40 61.48 43.39
C THR A 193 -28.98 62.79 42.63
N PRO A 194 -29.61 63.99 42.75
CA PRO A 194 -29.99 64.72 41.50
C PRO A 194 -29.66 66.24 41.33
N GLU A 195 -29.53 66.64 40.03
CA GLU A 195 -30.00 67.88 39.31
C GLU A 195 -29.69 69.34 39.80
N PRO A 196 -29.94 70.45 39.02
CA PRO A 196 -30.66 70.63 37.72
C PRO A 196 -30.02 71.51 36.59
N GLU A 197 -30.69 71.61 35.43
CA GLU A 197 -30.47 72.59 34.31
C GLU A 197 -31.22 73.96 34.57
N PRO A 198 -31.71 74.84 33.63
CA PRO A 198 -31.83 74.90 32.13
C PRO A 198 -31.20 76.23 31.54
N PRO A 199 -31.57 76.89 30.39
CA PRO A 199 -32.57 76.60 29.33
C PRO A 199 -32.15 76.89 27.84
N THR A 200 -33.15 76.78 26.94
CA THR A 200 -33.17 76.87 25.45
C THR A 200 -33.57 78.28 24.89
N PRO A 201 -33.63 78.50 23.55
CA PRO A 201 -34.91 78.40 22.83
C PRO A 201 -34.89 77.92 21.34
N THR A 202 -36.08 77.48 20.88
CA THR A 202 -36.50 76.92 19.56
C THR A 202 -36.91 78.02 18.53
N PRO A 203 -37.27 77.76 17.23
CA PRO A 203 -38.49 77.00 16.81
C PRO A 203 -38.47 76.12 15.50
N GLU A 204 -39.24 75.03 15.59
CA GLU A 204 -40.14 74.25 14.67
C GLU A 204 -40.67 74.81 13.30
N PRO A 205 -41.47 74.05 12.46
CA PRO A 205 -41.64 72.57 12.26
C PRO A 205 -42.00 72.05 10.81
N THR A 206 -42.00 70.69 10.60
CA THR A 206 -42.81 69.75 9.74
C THR A 206 -43.36 70.08 8.30
N PRO A 207 -43.97 69.12 7.54
CA PRO A 207 -43.80 67.65 7.37
C PRO A 207 -43.76 67.17 5.88
N SER A 208 -43.48 65.86 5.62
CA SER A 208 -44.28 64.98 4.70
C SER A 208 -43.64 63.60 4.44
N GLU A 209 -44.48 62.56 4.36
CA GLU A 209 -44.15 61.25 3.77
C GLU A 209 -44.18 61.30 2.24
N THR A 210 -43.31 60.57 1.53
CA THR A 210 -43.62 59.83 0.28
C THR A 210 -42.49 58.84 -0.02
N VAL A 211 -42.84 57.59 -0.37
CA VAL A 211 -41.96 56.52 -0.86
C VAL A 211 -42.19 56.39 -2.38
N PRO A 212 -41.15 56.35 -3.26
CA PRO A 212 -40.53 55.07 -3.62
C PRO A 212 -39.01 55.05 -3.93
N THR A 213 -38.45 53.84 -3.77
CA THR A 213 -37.15 53.28 -4.23
C THR A 213 -37.05 53.20 -5.78
N PRO A 214 -35.91 52.80 -6.41
CA PRO A 214 -34.66 52.18 -5.90
C PRO A 214 -33.36 52.96 -6.22
N THR A 215 -32.21 52.71 -5.60
CA THR A 215 -31.25 51.60 -5.87
C THR A 215 -30.12 51.69 -4.82
N PRO A 216 -29.50 50.59 -4.32
CA PRO A 216 -28.90 50.59 -2.98
C PRO A 216 -27.48 51.18 -2.90
N SER A 217 -27.24 51.89 -1.79
CA SER A 217 -25.89 52.19 -1.27
C SER A 217 -25.43 51.07 -0.33
N GLU A 218 -24.16 50.68 -0.42
CA GLU A 218 -23.54 49.71 0.49
C GLU A 218 -23.41 50.29 1.91
N PRO A 219 -23.85 49.56 2.97
CA PRO A 219 -23.50 49.89 4.34
C PRO A 219 -22.14 49.29 4.72
N ILE A 220 -21.28 50.11 5.29
CA ILE A 220 -20.01 49.70 5.89
C ILE A 220 -20.30 48.80 7.10
N MET A 221 -19.77 47.58 7.11
CA MET A 221 -19.70 46.73 8.30
C MET A 221 -18.47 47.10 9.15
N PRO A 222 -18.48 46.88 10.48
CA PRO A 222 -17.32 47.10 11.32
C PRO A 222 -16.24 46.04 11.06
N GLU A 223 -14.98 46.43 11.18
CA GLU A 223 -13.85 45.50 11.21
C GLU A 223 -13.91 44.68 12.50
N GLU A 224 -14.31 43.40 12.39
CA GLU A 224 -13.86 42.41 13.37
C GLU A 224 -12.37 42.17 13.12
N GLU A 225 -11.53 42.43 14.12
CA GLU A 225 -10.10 42.10 14.05
C GLU A 225 -9.95 40.57 13.87
N GLU A 226 -9.72 40.15 12.63
CA GLU A 226 -9.40 38.77 12.31
C GLU A 226 -8.07 38.43 12.98
N ILE A 227 -8.14 37.82 14.17
CA ILE A 227 -6.98 37.32 14.92
C ILE A 227 -6.32 36.25 14.07
N LEU A 228 -5.36 36.68 13.25
CA LEU A 228 -4.54 35.79 12.43
C LEU A 228 -3.97 34.70 13.34
N PRO A 229 -4.23 33.41 13.06
CA PRO A 229 -3.65 32.35 13.85
C PRO A 229 -2.12 32.48 13.80
N PRO A 230 -1.41 32.27 14.92
CA PRO A 230 0.04 32.41 14.94
C PRO A 230 0.63 31.49 13.87
N SER A 231 1.41 32.07 12.95
CA SER A 231 2.07 31.29 11.90
C SER A 231 2.83 30.13 12.57
N PRO A 232 2.56 28.87 12.17
CA PRO A 232 3.23 27.74 12.78
C PRO A 232 4.74 27.91 12.59
N LEU A 233 5.48 27.74 13.69
CA LEU A 233 6.95 27.73 13.67
C LEU A 233 7.42 26.76 12.56
N PRO A 234 8.48 27.10 11.81
CA PRO A 234 8.94 26.27 10.70
C PRO A 234 9.24 24.85 11.21
N ALA A 235 8.38 23.90 10.82
CA ALA A 235 8.49 22.53 11.29
C ALA A 235 9.86 21.95 10.89
N PRO A 236 10.58 21.29 11.81
CA PRO A 236 11.93 20.77 11.56
C PRO A 236 11.97 19.69 10.46
N TYR A 237 10.81 19.07 10.17
CA TYR A 237 10.63 18.03 9.16
C TYR A 237 9.44 18.38 8.23
N PRO A 238 9.60 19.34 7.30
CA PRO A 238 8.53 19.76 6.39
C PRO A 238 8.09 18.64 5.42
N GLU A 239 8.86 17.56 5.33
CA GLU A 239 8.50 16.38 4.53
C GLU A 239 7.30 15.62 5.11
N ASP A 240 7.04 15.70 6.42
CA ASP A 240 5.96 14.92 7.06
C ASP A 240 4.55 15.43 6.71
N THR A 241 4.42 16.71 6.36
CA THR A 241 3.14 17.35 5.97
C THR A 241 2.96 17.44 4.45
N THR A 242 3.90 16.91 3.66
CA THR A 242 3.82 16.93 2.20
C THR A 242 2.75 15.93 1.72
N PRO A 243 1.79 16.35 0.86
CA PRO A 243 0.77 15.43 0.33
C PRO A 243 1.40 14.29 -0.47
N ILE A 244 0.88 13.08 -0.27
CA ILE A 244 1.44 11.84 -0.82
C ILE A 244 0.81 11.56 -2.19
N ASP A 245 1.64 11.27 -3.19
CA ASP A 245 1.17 10.84 -4.50
C ASP A 245 0.50 9.45 -4.41
N ARG A 246 -0.67 9.31 -5.05
CA ARG A 246 -1.66 8.24 -4.81
C ARG A 246 -1.18 6.78 -5.02
N GLU A 247 0.02 6.55 -5.55
CA GLU A 247 0.53 5.22 -5.91
C GLU A 247 1.29 4.48 -4.80
N GLN A 248 1.58 5.11 -3.64
CA GLN A 248 2.40 4.49 -2.58
C GLN A 248 1.69 4.25 -1.23
N PHE A 249 0.37 4.05 -1.26
CA PHE A 249 -0.36 3.67 -0.05
C PHE A 249 0.09 2.31 0.48
N SER A 250 0.77 2.36 1.63
CA SER A 250 1.21 1.24 2.46
C SER A 250 2.27 0.29 1.86
N LEU A 251 3.54 0.68 2.05
CA LEU A 251 4.64 -0.28 2.28
C LEU A 251 4.51 -1.04 3.63
N GLN A 252 3.33 -1.01 4.26
CA GLN A 252 3.02 -1.97 5.31
C GLN A 252 3.14 -3.36 4.70
N PRO A 253 3.94 -4.29 5.25
CA PRO A 253 3.81 -5.68 4.87
C PRO A 253 2.33 -6.04 5.12
N PRO A 254 1.59 -6.54 4.10
CA PRO A 254 0.16 -6.77 4.24
C PRO A 254 -0.04 -7.60 5.48
N LEU A 255 -0.87 -7.10 6.40
CA LEU A 255 -1.01 -7.63 7.75
C LEU A 255 -1.02 -9.14 7.64
N ARG A 256 0.02 -9.81 8.14
CA ARG A 256 0.08 -11.28 8.11
C ARG A 256 -0.95 -11.78 9.12
N ARG A 257 -2.22 -11.72 8.72
CA ARG A 257 -3.06 -12.90 8.73
C ARG A 257 -2.24 -13.99 8.04
N ARG A 258 -1.43 -14.67 8.85
CA ARG A 258 -1.48 -16.11 8.88
C ARG A 258 -2.95 -16.49 9.07
N THR A 259 -3.74 -16.39 7.99
CA THR A 259 -4.53 -17.56 7.65
C THR A 259 -3.48 -18.63 7.37
N ALA A 260 -3.10 -19.32 8.44
CA ALA A 260 -2.42 -20.58 8.36
C ALA A 260 -3.46 -21.54 7.77
N HIS A 261 -3.71 -21.40 6.47
CA HIS A 261 -4.17 -22.51 5.67
C HIS A 261 -3.03 -23.52 5.78
N THR A 262 -3.19 -24.43 6.74
CA THR A 262 -2.41 -25.65 6.90
C THR A 262 -2.73 -26.51 5.70
N THR A 263 -2.25 -26.09 4.53
CA THR A 263 -2.42 -26.82 3.29
C THR A 263 -1.55 -28.05 3.38
N GLU A 264 -2.16 -29.16 3.78
CA GLU A 264 -1.63 -30.53 3.68
C GLU A 264 -1.31 -30.93 2.21
N ARG A 265 -1.61 -30.02 1.28
CA ARG A 265 -1.63 -30.17 -0.17
C ARG A 265 -0.65 -29.19 -0.82
N GLY A 266 -0.10 -29.61 -1.96
CA GLY A 266 0.94 -28.88 -2.69
C GLY A 266 2.22 -29.72 -2.84
N VAL A 267 3.19 -29.18 -3.56
CA VAL A 267 4.51 -29.82 -3.73
C VAL A 267 5.33 -29.61 -2.46
N ILE A 268 5.91 -30.67 -1.92
CA ILE A 268 6.81 -30.60 -0.76
C ILE A 268 8.10 -29.90 -1.20
N VAL A 269 8.44 -28.81 -0.50
CA VAL A 269 9.67 -28.02 -0.70
C VAL A 269 10.69 -28.32 0.39
N GLY A 270 10.24 -28.66 1.58
CA GLY A 270 11.12 -28.96 2.70
C GLY A 270 10.36 -29.42 3.94
N VAL A 271 10.98 -29.19 5.10
CA VAL A 271 10.47 -29.62 6.41
C VAL A 271 10.57 -28.45 7.39
N GLN A 272 9.65 -28.37 8.34
CA GLN A 272 9.66 -27.38 9.42
C GLN A 272 9.14 -28.01 10.72
N PRO A 273 9.43 -27.44 11.91
CA PRO A 273 8.78 -27.85 13.15
C PRO A 273 7.26 -27.81 13.05
N ALA A 274 6.60 -28.81 13.65
CA ALA A 274 5.15 -28.90 13.71
C ALA A 274 4.63 -28.42 15.08
N ASP A 275 3.62 -27.56 15.03
CA ASP A 275 2.84 -27.05 16.15
C ASP A 275 1.55 -27.87 16.38
N THR A 276 1.19 -28.74 15.45
CA THR A 276 0.01 -29.60 15.48
C THR A 276 0.35 -31.04 15.05
N LEU A 277 -0.52 -31.99 15.37
CA LEU A 277 -0.40 -33.40 14.95
C LEU A 277 -0.96 -33.67 13.54
N GLN A 278 -1.42 -32.63 12.83
CA GLN A 278 -1.91 -32.73 11.46
C GLN A 278 -0.73 -32.62 10.47
N ASP A 279 -0.77 -33.42 9.40
CA ASP A 279 0.23 -33.38 8.32
C ASP A 279 1.70 -33.55 8.79
N LEU A 280 1.90 -34.46 9.76
CA LEU A 280 3.21 -34.82 10.27
C LEU A 280 4.09 -35.45 9.18
N ALA A 281 5.29 -34.89 9.02
CA ALA A 281 6.38 -35.48 8.25
C ALA A 281 6.99 -36.61 9.08
N LEU A 282 6.40 -37.81 8.96
CA LEU A 282 6.70 -38.96 9.82
C LEU A 282 8.20 -39.33 9.83
N VAL A 283 8.83 -39.41 8.65
CA VAL A 283 10.26 -39.77 8.52
C VAL A 283 11.16 -38.70 9.16
N PRO A 284 11.06 -37.39 8.83
CA PRO A 284 11.81 -36.35 9.55
C PRO A 284 11.54 -36.29 11.06
N THR A 285 10.31 -36.55 11.51
CA THR A 285 9.97 -36.59 12.95
C THR A 285 10.69 -37.74 13.66
N ILE A 286 10.71 -38.93 13.06
CA ILE A 286 11.42 -40.10 13.59
C ILE A 286 12.93 -39.85 13.59
N LEU A 287 13.49 -39.28 12.52
CA LEU A 287 14.93 -38.96 12.44
C LEU A 287 15.35 -37.94 13.50
N GLU A 288 14.55 -36.90 13.73
CA GLU A 288 14.80 -35.91 14.78
C GLU A 288 14.76 -36.56 16.18
N ALA A 289 13.69 -37.31 16.48
CA ALA A 289 13.56 -38.02 17.75
C ALA A 289 14.67 -39.05 17.97
N ALA A 290 15.13 -39.72 16.91
CA ALA A 290 16.19 -40.73 16.95
C ALA A 290 17.50 -40.17 17.51
N MET A 291 17.85 -38.90 17.18
CA MET A 291 19.06 -38.25 17.67
C MET A 291 19.11 -38.15 19.21
N PHE A 292 17.95 -38.05 19.86
CA PHE A 292 17.85 -37.77 21.30
C PHE A 292 17.49 -39.00 22.17
N GLN A 293 17.18 -40.16 21.58
CA GLN A 293 16.75 -41.36 22.34
C GLN A 293 17.70 -41.73 23.48
N ARG A 294 19.02 -41.75 23.22
CA ARG A 294 20.05 -42.08 24.22
C ARG A 294 20.02 -41.18 25.47
N ILE A 295 19.61 -39.92 25.33
CA ILE A 295 19.48 -38.98 26.46
C ILE A 295 18.12 -39.20 27.15
N ARG A 296 17.08 -39.51 26.39
CA ARG A 296 15.72 -39.72 26.92
C ARG A 296 15.59 -40.99 27.74
N HIS A 297 16.15 -42.12 27.30
CA HIS A 297 16.14 -43.36 28.09
C HIS A 297 16.91 -43.20 29.41
N LYS A 298 18.07 -42.50 29.40
CA LYS A 298 18.81 -42.17 30.64
C LYS A 298 17.98 -41.36 31.64
N ASN A 299 17.07 -40.52 31.15
CA ASN A 299 16.18 -39.70 31.98
C ASN A 299 14.82 -40.39 32.27
N ASN A 300 14.55 -41.56 31.67
CA ASN A 300 13.31 -42.33 31.81
C ASN A 300 13.62 -43.83 31.98
N PRO A 301 14.32 -44.23 33.06
CA PRO A 301 14.61 -45.64 33.33
C PRO A 301 13.30 -46.44 33.44
N GLY A 302 13.26 -47.62 32.80
CA GLY A 302 12.05 -48.45 32.69
C GLY A 302 11.25 -48.26 31.39
N ARG A 303 11.66 -47.36 30.49
CA ARG A 303 11.14 -47.23 29.11
C ARG A 303 12.25 -47.40 28.07
N GLU A 304 13.09 -48.42 28.25
CA GLU A 304 14.25 -48.65 27.38
C GLU A 304 13.86 -49.24 26.01
N ASP A 305 12.73 -49.95 25.94
CA ASP A 305 12.19 -50.55 24.70
C ASP A 305 11.20 -49.63 23.94
N GLU A 306 10.87 -48.44 24.46
CA GLU A 306 9.90 -47.52 23.84
C GLU A 306 10.58 -46.43 23.00
N PHE A 307 10.07 -46.13 21.79
CA PHE A 307 10.57 -44.98 21.02
C PHE A 307 9.96 -43.66 21.52
N LEU A 308 10.76 -42.89 22.28
CA LEU A 308 10.29 -41.72 23.03
C LEU A 308 10.24 -40.46 22.16
N LEU A 309 9.04 -40.04 21.76
CA LEU A 309 8.77 -38.78 21.06
C LEU A 309 8.59 -37.60 22.02
N SER A 310 9.07 -36.42 21.63
CA SER A 310 8.86 -35.12 22.28
C SER A 310 8.17 -34.15 21.30
N PRO A 311 7.36 -33.19 21.77
CA PRO A 311 6.80 -32.13 20.92
C PRO A 311 7.85 -31.37 20.09
N ALA A 312 9.07 -31.25 20.60
CA ALA A 312 10.18 -30.60 19.88
C ALA A 312 10.67 -31.38 18.65
N ASP A 313 10.41 -32.69 18.58
CA ASP A 313 10.78 -33.54 17.43
C ASP A 313 9.81 -33.42 16.28
N LEU A 314 8.58 -32.97 16.55
CA LEU A 314 7.51 -33.01 15.57
C LEU A 314 7.92 -32.13 14.37
N ARG A 315 7.85 -32.74 13.19
CA ARG A 315 8.15 -32.11 11.90
C ARG A 315 6.93 -32.23 11.00
N ARG A 316 6.66 -31.21 10.20
CA ARG A 316 5.66 -31.24 9.11
C ARG A 316 6.30 -30.83 7.79
N TYR A 317 5.71 -31.29 6.69
CA TYR A 317 6.21 -30.92 5.37
C TYR A 317 5.83 -29.47 5.04
N ARG A 318 6.83 -28.67 4.66
CA ARG A 318 6.63 -27.33 4.10
C ARG A 318 6.34 -27.48 2.62
N ARG A 319 5.15 -27.05 2.17
CA ARG A 319 4.71 -27.15 0.78
C ARG A 319 4.63 -25.79 0.08
N VAL A 320 4.71 -25.79 -1.25
CA VAL A 320 4.28 -24.65 -2.07
C VAL A 320 2.77 -24.47 -1.86
N PRO A 321 2.29 -23.31 -1.38
CA PRO A 321 0.86 -23.05 -1.31
C PRO A 321 0.28 -23.06 -2.73
N GLN A 322 -0.73 -23.89 -2.97
CA GLN A 322 -1.47 -23.89 -4.22
C GLN A 322 -2.77 -23.11 -4.06
N PRO A 323 -3.25 -22.39 -5.09
CA PRO A 323 -4.54 -21.74 -5.05
C PRO A 323 -5.65 -22.76 -4.79
N GLU A 324 -6.49 -22.50 -3.78
CA GLU A 324 -7.72 -23.27 -3.56
C GLU A 324 -8.93 -22.68 -4.29
N TRP A 325 -8.74 -21.51 -4.89
CA TRP A 325 -9.74 -20.69 -5.54
C TRP A 325 -9.32 -20.43 -6.99
N MET A 326 -10.30 -20.43 -7.90
CA MET A 326 -10.11 -19.94 -9.27
C MET A 326 -11.10 -18.80 -9.55
N LEU A 327 -10.63 -17.75 -10.22
CA LEU A 327 -11.46 -16.83 -10.98
C LEU A 327 -11.28 -17.14 -12.47
N LEU A 328 -12.37 -17.51 -13.15
CA LEU A 328 -12.41 -17.62 -14.60
C LEU A 328 -13.23 -16.45 -15.14
N LEU A 329 -12.61 -15.63 -15.98
CA LEU A 329 -13.26 -14.54 -16.71
C LEU A 329 -13.49 -14.99 -18.16
N VAL A 330 -14.69 -14.80 -18.68
CA VAL A 330 -14.97 -14.84 -20.12
C VAL A 330 -15.33 -13.42 -20.54
N LEU A 331 -14.50 -12.81 -21.40
CA LEU A 331 -14.64 -11.42 -21.83
C LEU A 331 -14.92 -11.38 -23.33
N ASP A 332 -16.13 -10.99 -23.69
CA ASP A 332 -16.57 -10.77 -25.07
C ASP A 332 -16.37 -9.30 -25.46
N TYR A 333 -15.17 -8.98 -25.97
CA TYR A 333 -14.78 -7.61 -26.29
C TYR A 333 -15.72 -6.93 -27.29
N THR A 334 -16.42 -7.69 -28.14
CA THR A 334 -17.35 -7.10 -29.12
C THR A 334 -18.52 -6.40 -28.44
N SER A 335 -18.91 -6.87 -27.25
CA SER A 335 -19.99 -6.34 -26.41
C SER A 335 -19.56 -5.27 -25.39
N LEU A 336 -18.26 -5.02 -25.20
CA LEU A 336 -17.74 -4.13 -24.13
C LEU A 336 -17.69 -2.64 -24.50
N GLN A 337 -18.46 -2.23 -25.52
CA GLN A 337 -18.57 -0.84 -25.95
C GLN A 337 -19.61 -0.11 -25.08
N ASP A 338 -19.37 1.18 -24.79
CA ASP A 338 -20.28 2.09 -24.07
C ASP A 338 -20.74 1.70 -22.63
N CYS A 339 -20.16 0.65 -22.03
CA CYS A 339 -20.46 0.17 -20.67
C CYS A 339 -19.24 0.23 -19.73
N GLN A 340 -19.46 0.38 -18.42
CA GLN A 340 -18.40 0.46 -17.40
C GLN A 340 -17.93 -0.92 -16.89
N TRP A 341 -17.63 -1.83 -17.81
CA TRP A 341 -17.34 -3.23 -17.49
C TRP A 341 -16.10 -3.43 -16.59
N GLN A 342 -15.04 -2.61 -16.72
CA GLN A 342 -13.87 -2.70 -15.84
C GLN A 342 -14.25 -2.42 -14.38
N GLN A 343 -15.12 -1.43 -14.15
CA GLN A 343 -15.62 -1.08 -12.81
C GLN A 343 -16.46 -2.23 -12.22
N ALA A 344 -17.31 -2.85 -13.04
CA ALA A 344 -18.11 -4.02 -12.65
C ALA A 344 -17.25 -5.26 -12.34
N LEU A 345 -16.05 -5.39 -12.92
CA LEU A 345 -15.11 -6.47 -12.58
C LEU A 345 -14.37 -6.26 -11.24
N ILE A 346 -14.24 -5.04 -10.73
CA ILE A 346 -13.44 -4.74 -9.51
C ILE A 346 -13.82 -5.63 -8.31
N PRO A 347 -15.10 -5.87 -7.97
CA PRO A 347 -15.47 -6.77 -6.86
C PRO A 347 -14.94 -8.20 -7.04
N HIS A 348 -14.94 -8.72 -8.27
CA HIS A 348 -14.46 -10.07 -8.59
C HIS A 348 -12.93 -10.15 -8.60
N LEU A 349 -12.26 -9.13 -9.16
CA LEU A 349 -10.80 -9.00 -9.12
C LEU A 349 -10.31 -8.85 -7.68
N ARG A 350 -10.95 -8.01 -6.86
CA ARG A 350 -10.65 -7.86 -5.42
C ARG A 350 -10.84 -9.19 -4.68
N TRP A 351 -11.90 -9.94 -4.97
CA TRP A 351 -12.12 -11.26 -4.40
C TRP A 351 -11.00 -12.25 -4.79
N ALA A 352 -10.56 -12.25 -6.04
CA ALA A 352 -9.45 -13.10 -6.49
C ALA A 352 -8.11 -12.71 -5.84
N TYR A 353 -7.86 -11.41 -5.66
CA TYR A 353 -6.69 -10.90 -4.94
C TYR A 353 -6.67 -11.37 -3.48
N VAL A 354 -7.77 -11.16 -2.74
CA VAL A 354 -7.88 -11.50 -1.32
C VAL A 354 -7.76 -13.01 -1.08
N ASN A 355 -8.40 -13.83 -1.91
CA ASN A 355 -8.38 -15.29 -1.79
C ASN A 355 -7.17 -15.95 -2.48
N ARG A 356 -6.26 -15.16 -3.08
CA ARG A 356 -5.11 -15.63 -3.87
C ARG A 356 -5.50 -16.66 -4.93
N ALA A 357 -6.60 -16.39 -5.62
CA ALA A 357 -7.13 -17.27 -6.65
C ALA A 357 -6.17 -17.36 -7.85
N ALA A 358 -6.14 -18.52 -8.51
CA ALA A 358 -5.64 -18.63 -9.87
C ALA A 358 -6.58 -17.88 -10.82
N ILE A 359 -6.07 -17.24 -11.86
CA ILE A 359 -6.90 -16.50 -12.83
C ILE A 359 -6.72 -17.09 -14.21
N THR A 360 -7.85 -17.33 -14.87
CA THR A 360 -7.89 -17.60 -16.31
C THR A 360 -8.81 -16.58 -16.96
N ILE A 361 -8.34 -15.93 -18.02
CA ILE A 361 -9.15 -15.07 -18.89
C ILE A 361 -9.32 -15.80 -20.21
N ILE A 362 -10.56 -15.86 -20.68
CA ILE A 362 -10.93 -16.32 -22.02
C ILE A 362 -11.41 -15.12 -22.79
N GLN A 363 -10.68 -14.81 -23.84
CA GLN A 363 -10.88 -13.68 -24.72
C GLN A 363 -11.75 -14.11 -25.90
N VAL A 364 -12.92 -13.51 -26.04
CA VAL A 364 -13.85 -13.71 -27.15
C VAL A 364 -13.87 -12.44 -27.99
N GLY A 365 -13.66 -12.58 -29.31
CA GLY A 365 -13.70 -11.47 -30.26
C GLY A 365 -12.65 -10.39 -30.03
N SER A 366 -11.42 -10.80 -29.72
CA SER A 366 -10.25 -9.91 -29.66
C SER A 366 -9.66 -9.70 -31.06
N SER A 367 -9.43 -8.45 -31.47
CA SER A 367 -8.71 -8.13 -32.71
C SER A 367 -7.20 -8.41 -32.66
N ARG A 368 -6.68 -8.80 -31.49
CA ARG A 368 -5.31 -9.33 -31.32
C ARG A 368 -5.21 -10.85 -31.41
N ALA A 369 -6.33 -11.56 -31.61
CA ALA A 369 -6.30 -13.01 -31.72
C ALA A 369 -5.54 -13.45 -32.99
N ASP A 370 -4.82 -14.57 -32.92
CA ASP A 370 -4.17 -15.19 -34.09
C ASP A 370 -5.20 -15.64 -35.15
N ASP A 371 -6.44 -15.85 -34.72
CA ASP A 371 -7.61 -16.22 -35.50
C ASP A 371 -8.85 -15.57 -34.86
N GLU A 372 -9.47 -14.58 -35.52
CA GLU A 372 -10.66 -13.88 -35.02
C GLU A 372 -11.85 -14.84 -34.79
N LEU A 373 -11.91 -15.99 -35.49
CA LEU A 373 -12.96 -17.00 -35.33
C LEU A 373 -12.76 -17.85 -34.07
N ARG A 374 -11.72 -17.63 -33.26
CA ARG A 374 -11.40 -18.44 -32.09
C ARG A 374 -11.26 -17.62 -30.81
N ALA A 375 -11.79 -18.18 -29.72
CA ALA A 375 -11.50 -17.68 -28.39
C ALA A 375 -10.06 -18.02 -27.99
N GLN A 376 -9.41 -17.15 -27.21
CA GLN A 376 -8.05 -17.36 -26.71
C GLN A 376 -8.04 -17.49 -25.17
N LYS A 377 -7.19 -18.38 -24.64
CA LYS A 377 -7.03 -18.60 -23.18
C LYS A 377 -5.71 -18.05 -22.66
N ILE A 378 -5.80 -17.18 -21.66
CA ILE A 378 -4.65 -16.66 -20.89
C ILE A 378 -4.81 -17.12 -19.44
N ALA A 379 -3.89 -17.96 -18.96
CA ALA A 379 -3.90 -18.48 -17.59
C ALA A 379 -2.70 -17.98 -16.78
N ALA A 380 -2.92 -17.58 -15.53
CA ALA A 380 -1.91 -17.05 -14.64
C ALA A 380 -2.14 -17.48 -13.18
N ARG A 381 -1.06 -17.51 -12.38
CA ARG A 381 -1.11 -17.85 -10.95
C ARG A 381 -1.57 -16.70 -10.05
N SER A 382 -1.62 -15.47 -10.56
CA SER A 382 -1.97 -14.26 -9.81
C SER A 382 -2.35 -13.11 -10.75
N LEU A 383 -3.18 -12.19 -10.28
CA LEU A 383 -3.62 -10.99 -11.01
C LEU A 383 -2.46 -10.09 -11.41
N LEU A 384 -1.40 -10.05 -10.60
CA LEU A 384 -0.24 -9.18 -10.78
C LEU A 384 0.70 -9.66 -11.91
N THR A 385 0.26 -10.60 -12.74
CA THR A 385 1.01 -11.07 -13.91
C THR A 385 0.77 -10.11 -15.07
N PRO A 386 1.80 -9.51 -15.72
CA PRO A 386 1.60 -8.48 -16.75
C PRO A 386 0.62 -8.88 -17.87
N ARG A 387 0.68 -10.14 -18.34
CA ARG A 387 -0.23 -10.70 -19.36
C ARG A 387 -1.71 -10.69 -18.97
N ILE A 388 -2.04 -10.58 -17.68
CA ILE A 388 -3.43 -10.42 -17.20
C ILE A 388 -3.87 -8.97 -17.31
N ALA A 389 -2.99 -8.00 -17.04
CA ALA A 389 -3.29 -6.58 -17.28
C ALA A 389 -3.46 -6.30 -18.78
N GLU A 390 -2.57 -6.82 -19.62
CA GLU A 390 -2.69 -6.77 -21.09
C GLU A 390 -4.01 -7.37 -21.61
N ALA A 391 -4.54 -8.38 -20.92
CA ALA A 391 -5.81 -9.02 -21.24
C ALA A 391 -7.05 -8.29 -20.69
N LEU A 392 -6.86 -7.22 -19.90
CA LEU A 392 -7.94 -6.33 -19.46
C LEU A 392 -8.03 -5.04 -20.28
N GLU A 393 -7.14 -4.87 -21.29
CA GLU A 393 -7.24 -3.79 -22.26
C GLU A 393 -8.16 -4.21 -23.44
N PRO A 394 -9.31 -3.54 -23.66
CA PRO A 394 -10.31 -3.99 -24.62
C PRO A 394 -9.89 -3.69 -26.06
N GLN A 395 -9.88 -4.72 -26.91
CA GLN A 395 -9.60 -4.58 -28.35
C GLN A 395 -10.62 -5.38 -29.18
N PRO A 396 -11.81 -4.79 -29.47
CA PRO A 396 -12.87 -5.49 -30.17
C PRO A 396 -12.47 -5.86 -31.61
N GLY A 397 -12.68 -7.13 -31.96
CA GLY A 397 -12.68 -7.65 -33.32
C GLY A 397 -14.07 -7.59 -33.95
N ARG A 398 -14.27 -8.35 -35.04
CA ARG A 398 -15.56 -8.41 -35.77
C ARG A 398 -16.32 -9.72 -35.53
N ALA A 399 -15.60 -10.78 -35.21
CA ALA A 399 -16.12 -12.09 -34.89
C ALA A 399 -16.35 -12.26 -33.39
N THR A 400 -17.43 -12.93 -33.02
CA THR A 400 -17.83 -13.22 -31.65
C THR A 400 -18.01 -14.73 -31.49
N PRO A 401 -16.91 -15.51 -31.34
CA PRO A 401 -16.93 -16.96 -31.15
C PRO A 401 -17.31 -17.33 -29.70
N LEU A 402 -18.48 -16.86 -29.26
CA LEU A 402 -18.96 -16.99 -27.88
C LEU A 402 -19.12 -18.46 -27.47
N ALA A 403 -19.69 -19.30 -28.34
CA ALA A 403 -19.85 -20.73 -28.07
C ALA A 403 -18.52 -21.44 -27.79
N HIS A 404 -17.48 -21.13 -28.57
CA HIS A 404 -16.13 -21.68 -28.37
C HIS A 404 -15.48 -21.13 -27.08
N GLY A 405 -15.69 -19.85 -26.74
CA GLY A 405 -15.25 -19.30 -25.47
C GLY A 405 -15.91 -19.98 -24.25
N LEU A 406 -17.21 -20.26 -24.33
CA LEU A 406 -17.96 -20.97 -23.31
C LEU A 406 -17.52 -22.44 -23.19
N GLU A 407 -17.31 -23.14 -24.30
CA GLU A 407 -16.80 -24.52 -24.26
C GLU A 407 -15.38 -24.56 -23.65
N MET A 408 -14.52 -23.63 -24.03
CA MET A 408 -13.16 -23.50 -23.48
C MET A 408 -13.17 -23.18 -21.98
N ALA A 409 -14.14 -22.39 -21.50
CA ALA A 409 -14.36 -22.16 -20.08
C ALA A 409 -14.78 -23.45 -19.37
N TYR A 410 -15.78 -24.15 -19.90
CA TYR A 410 -16.28 -25.41 -19.36
C TYR A 410 -15.17 -26.47 -19.24
N GLN A 411 -14.42 -26.70 -20.32
CA GLN A 411 -13.28 -27.62 -20.35
C GLN A 411 -12.19 -27.23 -19.33
N THR A 412 -11.91 -25.93 -19.17
CA THR A 412 -10.93 -25.46 -18.18
C THR A 412 -11.38 -25.71 -16.75
N ILE A 413 -12.67 -25.53 -16.44
CA ILE A 413 -13.23 -25.85 -15.11
C ILE A 413 -13.21 -27.36 -14.87
N GLN A 414 -13.61 -28.17 -15.86
CA GLN A 414 -13.52 -29.63 -15.76
C GLN A 414 -12.08 -30.09 -15.48
N GLN A 415 -11.09 -29.62 -16.24
CA GLN A 415 -9.68 -29.97 -16.03
C GLN A 415 -9.19 -29.59 -14.62
N ALA A 416 -9.59 -28.42 -14.11
CA ALA A 416 -9.26 -27.99 -12.75
C ALA A 416 -9.90 -28.84 -11.64
N GLN A 417 -11.08 -29.45 -11.91
CA GLN A 417 -11.81 -30.30 -10.97
C GLN A 417 -11.51 -31.80 -11.09
N GLN A 418 -11.12 -32.29 -12.27
CA GLN A 418 -11.00 -33.73 -12.57
C GLN A 418 -9.67 -34.37 -12.16
N HIS A 419 -8.57 -33.61 -12.10
CA HIS A 419 -7.33 -34.16 -11.56
C HIS A 419 -7.56 -34.59 -10.11
N GLY A 420 -7.38 -35.88 -9.81
CA GLY A 420 -7.83 -36.57 -8.58
C GLY A 420 -7.24 -36.09 -7.24
N ARG A 421 -6.63 -34.90 -7.22
CA ARG A 421 -6.30 -34.08 -6.06
C ARG A 421 -6.63 -32.63 -6.39
N ALA A 422 -7.89 -32.34 -6.74
CA ALA A 422 -8.33 -31.03 -7.21
C ALA A 422 -7.91 -29.93 -6.20
N PHE A 423 -6.90 -29.14 -6.59
CA PHE A 423 -6.37 -28.06 -5.76
C PHE A 423 -7.41 -26.95 -5.64
N ILE A 424 -8.07 -26.63 -6.76
CA ILE A 424 -9.18 -25.69 -6.85
C ILE A 424 -10.42 -26.32 -6.24
N GLN A 425 -10.79 -25.88 -5.05
CA GLN A 425 -11.99 -26.31 -4.34
C GLN A 425 -13.23 -25.50 -4.74
N HIS A 426 -13.03 -24.25 -5.15
CA HIS A 426 -14.08 -23.29 -5.48
C HIS A 426 -13.70 -22.51 -6.74
N THR A 427 -14.64 -22.42 -7.68
CA THR A 427 -14.46 -21.63 -8.91
C THR A 427 -15.52 -20.54 -8.96
N ARG A 428 -15.09 -19.29 -9.13
CA ARG A 428 -15.95 -18.18 -9.54
C ARG A 428 -15.80 -17.99 -11.04
N LEU A 429 -16.90 -18.08 -11.77
CA LEU A 429 -17.00 -17.81 -13.20
C LEU A 429 -17.70 -16.47 -13.37
N VAL A 430 -17.07 -15.53 -14.06
CA VAL A 430 -17.68 -14.24 -14.43
C VAL A 430 -17.62 -14.12 -15.94
N ILE A 431 -18.78 -13.98 -16.56
CA ILE A 431 -18.93 -13.83 -18.00
C ILE A 431 -19.39 -12.41 -18.26
N VAL A 432 -18.75 -11.70 -19.19
CA VAL A 432 -19.18 -10.39 -19.68
C VAL A 432 -19.45 -10.52 -21.17
N THR A 433 -20.73 -10.48 -21.54
CA THR A 433 -21.21 -10.65 -22.93
C THR A 433 -22.64 -10.12 -23.06
N ASP A 434 -23.01 -9.63 -24.24
CA ASP A 434 -24.39 -9.34 -24.63
C ASP A 434 -25.14 -10.58 -25.17
N GLY A 435 -24.48 -11.75 -25.17
CA GLY A 435 -25.03 -13.02 -25.62
C GLY A 435 -25.00 -13.25 -27.14
N ARG A 436 -24.43 -12.32 -27.92
CA ARG A 436 -24.47 -12.39 -29.39
C ARG A 436 -23.31 -13.19 -30.01
N GLY A 437 -23.47 -14.51 -30.09
CA GLY A 437 -22.60 -15.35 -30.91
C GLY A 437 -22.87 -15.17 -32.42
N ASN A 438 -21.92 -14.60 -33.19
CA ASN A 438 -22.01 -14.50 -34.65
C ASN A 438 -21.10 -15.51 -35.40
N VAL A 439 -20.30 -16.29 -34.68
CA VAL A 439 -19.51 -17.41 -35.22
C VAL A 439 -20.00 -18.73 -34.59
N PRO A 440 -20.43 -19.72 -35.38
CA PRO A 440 -20.79 -21.06 -34.88
C PRO A 440 -19.61 -21.77 -34.24
N LEU A 441 -19.89 -22.75 -33.38
CA LEU A 441 -18.88 -23.60 -32.78
C LEU A 441 -18.14 -24.39 -33.85
N ALA A 442 -18.85 -24.94 -34.84
CA ALA A 442 -18.25 -25.67 -35.96
C ALA A 442 -17.28 -24.79 -36.78
N ALA A 443 -17.64 -23.54 -37.05
CA ALA A 443 -16.78 -22.57 -37.74
C ALA A 443 -15.55 -22.20 -36.89
N SER A 444 -15.74 -22.03 -35.58
CA SER A 444 -14.66 -21.76 -34.62
C SER A 444 -13.65 -22.90 -34.55
N LEU A 445 -14.12 -24.15 -34.53
CA LEU A 445 -13.26 -25.34 -34.48
C LEU A 445 -12.52 -25.56 -35.80
N THR A 446 -13.18 -25.37 -36.94
CA THR A 446 -12.57 -25.56 -38.27
C THR A 446 -11.71 -24.39 -38.73
N GLY A 447 -11.92 -23.17 -38.19
CA GLY A 447 -11.30 -21.95 -38.70
C GLY A 447 -11.88 -21.47 -40.03
N HIS A 448 -13.10 -21.91 -40.38
CA HIS A 448 -13.74 -21.59 -41.66
C HIS A 448 -15.21 -21.20 -41.45
N LEU A 449 -15.59 -19.99 -41.88
CA LEU A 449 -16.95 -19.46 -41.73
C LEU A 449 -17.74 -19.61 -43.04
N THR A 450 -18.78 -20.43 -43.01
CA THR A 450 -19.75 -20.58 -44.11
C THR A 450 -20.94 -19.64 -43.89
N LEU A 451 -21.23 -18.78 -44.88
CA LEU A 451 -22.40 -17.87 -44.85
C LEU A 451 -23.58 -18.46 -45.64
N PRO A 452 -24.84 -18.19 -45.25
CA PRO A 452 -25.28 -17.39 -44.11
C PRO A 452 -25.33 -18.18 -42.79
N VAL A 453 -25.01 -17.50 -41.68
CA VAL A 453 -24.89 -18.09 -40.33
C VAL A 453 -26.21 -18.17 -39.56
N ASN A 454 -27.17 -17.29 -39.89
CA ASN A 454 -28.46 -17.18 -39.20
C ASN A 454 -28.31 -17.07 -37.66
N ARG A 455 -29.01 -17.92 -36.89
CA ARG A 455 -28.97 -17.94 -35.40
C ARG A 455 -28.01 -19.00 -34.84
N GLU A 456 -27.31 -19.76 -35.68
CA GLU A 456 -26.50 -20.93 -35.29
C GLU A 456 -25.49 -20.60 -34.18
N GLY A 457 -24.75 -19.49 -34.30
CA GLY A 457 -23.80 -19.05 -33.27
C GLY A 457 -24.43 -18.65 -31.91
N ILE A 458 -25.71 -18.27 -31.89
CA ILE A 458 -26.45 -17.98 -30.65
C ILE A 458 -26.95 -19.29 -30.02
N GLU A 459 -27.48 -20.19 -30.85
CA GLU A 459 -27.97 -21.51 -30.42
C GLU A 459 -26.83 -22.38 -29.87
N ASP A 460 -25.67 -22.39 -30.54
CA ASP A 460 -24.44 -23.03 -30.05
C ASP A 460 -23.96 -22.44 -28.71
N ALA A 461 -24.07 -21.12 -28.52
CA ALA A 461 -23.68 -20.47 -27.27
C ALA A 461 -24.61 -20.84 -26.11
N LEU A 462 -25.93 -20.93 -26.35
CA LEU A 462 -26.90 -21.43 -25.38
C LEU A 462 -26.64 -22.92 -25.05
N GLN A 463 -26.31 -23.75 -26.05
CA GLN A 463 -25.96 -25.15 -25.84
C GLN A 463 -24.66 -25.31 -25.02
N ALA A 464 -23.66 -24.45 -25.25
CA ALA A 464 -22.45 -24.43 -24.43
C ALA A 464 -22.75 -23.96 -22.99
N ALA A 465 -23.57 -22.94 -22.80
CA ALA A 465 -23.99 -22.44 -21.49
C ALA A 465 -24.77 -23.49 -20.66
N ALA A 466 -25.59 -24.33 -21.30
CA ALA A 466 -26.35 -25.38 -20.61
C ALA A 466 -25.46 -26.38 -19.86
N GLN A 467 -24.21 -26.58 -20.29
CA GLN A 467 -23.29 -27.56 -19.71
C GLN A 467 -22.87 -27.19 -18.26
N PHE A 468 -22.84 -25.90 -17.92
CA PHE A 468 -22.35 -25.44 -16.61
C PHE A 468 -23.28 -25.77 -15.44
N ARG A 469 -24.60 -25.93 -15.66
CA ARG A 469 -25.58 -26.27 -14.61
C ARG A 469 -25.23 -27.57 -13.85
N GLY A 470 -24.49 -28.49 -14.47
CA GLY A 470 -24.04 -29.73 -13.84
C GLY A 470 -22.81 -29.60 -12.95
N LEU A 471 -22.11 -28.46 -12.95
CA LEU A 471 -20.86 -28.28 -12.24
C LEU A 471 -21.08 -27.94 -10.76
N LYS A 472 -20.43 -28.70 -9.87
CA LYS A 472 -20.47 -28.45 -8.43
C LYS A 472 -19.43 -27.39 -8.04
N ARG A 473 -19.74 -26.61 -7.00
CA ARG A 473 -18.87 -25.56 -6.42
C ARG A 473 -18.47 -24.45 -7.41
N LEU A 474 -19.39 -24.13 -8.31
CA LEU A 474 -19.30 -23.02 -9.25
C LEU A 474 -20.16 -21.85 -8.74
N ASP A 475 -19.58 -20.68 -8.58
CA ASP A 475 -20.26 -19.40 -8.41
C ASP A 475 -20.23 -18.67 -9.76
N ALA A 476 -21.29 -18.86 -10.55
CA ALA A 476 -21.41 -18.32 -11.90
C ALA A 476 -22.18 -16.99 -11.90
N ARG A 477 -21.60 -15.99 -12.56
CA ARG A 477 -22.17 -14.65 -12.73
C ARG A 477 -22.07 -14.22 -14.19
N LEU A 478 -23.11 -13.58 -14.70
CA LEU A 478 -23.12 -12.92 -15.99
C LEU A 478 -23.31 -11.43 -15.75
N LEU A 479 -22.33 -10.64 -16.18
CA LEU A 479 -22.38 -9.20 -16.19
C LEU A 479 -22.90 -8.74 -17.57
N ASP A 480 -24.06 -8.10 -17.58
CA ASP A 480 -24.79 -7.74 -18.80
C ASP A 480 -24.42 -6.31 -19.26
N PRO A 481 -23.83 -6.12 -20.45
CA PRO A 481 -23.51 -4.80 -21.01
C PRO A 481 -24.72 -3.92 -21.36
N GLN A 482 -25.95 -4.44 -21.26
CA GLN A 482 -27.22 -3.80 -21.64
C GLN A 482 -27.30 -3.44 -23.14
N PRO A 483 -27.33 -4.44 -24.05
CA PRO A 483 -27.33 -4.20 -25.49
C PRO A 483 -28.62 -3.49 -25.97
N PRO A 484 -28.56 -2.61 -27.00
CA PRO A 484 -29.72 -1.85 -27.47
C PRO A 484 -30.76 -2.68 -28.26
N TYR A 485 -30.43 -3.92 -28.64
CA TYR A 485 -31.33 -4.86 -29.32
C TYR A 485 -31.06 -6.28 -28.80
N LEU A 486 -32.04 -7.17 -28.87
CA LEU A 486 -31.93 -8.55 -28.36
C LEU A 486 -31.58 -8.59 -26.85
N THR A 487 -32.23 -7.73 -26.08
CA THR A 487 -32.05 -7.57 -24.62
C THR A 487 -32.41 -8.84 -23.83
N GLU A 488 -33.13 -9.78 -24.43
CA GLU A 488 -33.44 -11.08 -23.86
C GLU A 488 -32.25 -12.05 -23.85
N LEU A 489 -31.23 -11.86 -24.69
CA LEU A 489 -30.12 -12.83 -24.83
C LEU A 489 -29.23 -12.96 -23.58
N PRO A 490 -28.75 -11.89 -22.92
CA PRO A 490 -27.95 -12.01 -21.70
C PRO A 490 -28.71 -12.72 -20.57
N VAL A 491 -30.00 -12.40 -20.44
CA VAL A 491 -30.91 -13.01 -19.44
C VAL A 491 -31.10 -14.49 -19.75
N THR A 492 -31.44 -14.85 -21.00
CA THR A 492 -31.62 -16.24 -21.44
C THR A 492 -30.33 -17.05 -21.25
N LEU A 493 -29.17 -16.46 -21.52
CA LEU A 493 -27.86 -17.10 -21.33
C LEU A 493 -27.55 -17.32 -19.84
N ALA A 494 -27.82 -16.33 -18.98
CA ALA A 494 -27.65 -16.45 -17.53
C ALA A 494 -28.56 -17.52 -16.94
N GLU A 495 -29.85 -17.53 -17.29
CA GLU A 495 -30.80 -18.57 -16.90
C GLU A 495 -30.34 -19.95 -17.37
N THR A 496 -29.95 -20.09 -18.65
CA THR A 496 -29.48 -21.34 -19.25
C THR A 496 -28.24 -21.88 -18.52
N MET A 497 -27.33 -20.99 -18.11
CA MET A 497 -26.13 -21.34 -17.33
C MET A 497 -26.41 -21.63 -15.85
N GLY A 498 -27.52 -21.14 -15.30
CA GLY A 498 -27.79 -21.14 -13.85
C GLY A 498 -26.97 -20.08 -13.10
N ALA A 499 -26.68 -18.95 -13.75
CA ALA A 499 -25.85 -17.88 -13.23
C ALA A 499 -26.68 -16.75 -12.60
N LEU A 500 -26.05 -15.97 -11.71
CA LEU A 500 -26.60 -14.67 -11.30
C LEU A 500 -26.42 -13.66 -12.43
N HIS A 501 -27.51 -13.00 -12.84
CA HIS A 501 -27.50 -11.88 -13.79
C HIS A 501 -27.29 -10.57 -13.02
N GLU A 502 -26.33 -9.75 -13.46
CA GLU A 502 -25.99 -8.45 -12.88
C GLU A 502 -25.79 -7.42 -14.02
N PRO A 503 -26.60 -6.34 -14.13
CA PRO A 503 -26.43 -5.34 -15.19
C PRO A 503 -25.22 -4.41 -14.94
N ILE A 504 -24.49 -4.08 -16.01
CA ILE A 504 -23.35 -3.14 -15.98
C ILE A 504 -23.87 -1.71 -16.20
N PRO A 505 -23.48 -0.72 -15.38
CA PRO A 505 -23.82 0.69 -15.60
C PRO A 505 -23.34 1.22 -16.96
N LEU A 506 -24.21 1.95 -17.66
CA LEU A 506 -23.87 2.59 -18.92
C LEU A 506 -23.09 3.89 -18.68
N VAL A 507 -22.16 4.23 -19.57
CA VAL A 507 -21.25 5.38 -19.41
C VAL A 507 -22.01 6.72 -19.28
N LYS A 508 -23.19 6.84 -19.90
CA LYS A 508 -24.02 8.07 -19.87
C LYS A 508 -24.77 8.30 -18.56
N GLU A 509 -25.10 7.26 -17.80
CA GLU A 509 -25.90 7.42 -16.58
C GLU A 509 -25.10 8.08 -15.45
N VAL A 510 -23.79 7.83 -15.39
CA VAL A 510 -22.91 8.36 -14.33
C VAL A 510 -22.66 9.86 -14.46
N GLN A 511 -22.74 10.44 -15.68
CA GLN A 511 -22.61 11.89 -15.85
C GLN A 511 -23.75 12.69 -15.21
N LEU A 512 -24.92 12.08 -14.99
CA LEU A 512 -26.07 12.71 -14.32
C LEU A 512 -25.97 12.65 -12.77
N TRP A 513 -24.98 11.93 -12.21
CA TRP A 513 -24.73 11.83 -10.77
C TRP A 513 -23.52 12.65 -10.30
N VAL A 514 -22.85 13.37 -11.21
CA VAL A 514 -21.67 14.22 -10.95
C VAL A 514 -21.91 15.66 -11.42
N GLY A 515 -23.17 16.02 -11.71
CA GLY A 515 -23.63 17.37 -12.08
C GLY A 515 -24.28 18.09 -10.91
#